data_AF-A0A7H4MRA5-F1
#
_entry.id   AF-A0A7H4MRA5-F1
#
_cell.length_a   1.000
_cell.length_b   1.000
_cell.length_c   1.000
_cell.angle_alpha   90.00
_cell.angle_beta   90.00
_cell.angle_gamma   90.00
#
_symmetry.space_group_name_H-M   'P 1'
#
loop_
_entity.id
_entity.type
_entity.pdbx_description
1 polymer ?
#
loop_
_entity_poly.entity_id
_entity_poly.type
_entity_poly.pdbx_seq_one_letter_code
_entity_poly.pdbx_strand_id
1 'polypeptide(L)'
;MGTMKAAEISAQLIAHGRDSATPVAVISRGTRDDQQTITGTLQQLEHLAKDAPMPALLVVGEVVQLHQQLAWFQQYIIRRRV
;
A
#
# COMPACT_ATOMS: atom_id res chain seq x y z
N MET A 1 -8.27 -3.63 12.60
CA MET A 1 -8.27 -3.22 11.18
C MET A 1 -6.97 -3.65 10.52
N GLY A 2 -6.93 -3.82 9.19
CA GLY A 2 -5.86 -4.53 8.46
C GLY A 2 -4.42 -4.09 8.74
N THR A 3 -4.17 -2.79 8.93
CA THR A 3 -2.83 -2.26 9.26
C THR A 3 -2.31 -2.70 10.62
N MET A 4 -3.18 -2.81 11.64
CA MET A 4 -2.79 -3.32 12.97
C MET A 4 -2.42 -4.80 12.95
N LYS A 5 -2.88 -5.55 11.94
CA LYS A 5 -2.58 -6.96 11.73
C LYS A 5 -1.59 -7.18 10.57
N ALA A 6 -0.94 -6.12 10.07
CA ALA A 6 -0.06 -6.21 8.90
C ALA A 6 1.04 -7.26 9.08
N ALA A 7 1.68 -7.30 10.26
CA ALA A 7 2.69 -8.30 10.61
C ALA A 7 2.14 -9.74 10.57
N GLU A 8 0.98 -9.97 11.20
CA GLU A 8 0.31 -11.28 11.22
C GLU A 8 -0.11 -11.71 9.80
N ILE A 9 -0.67 -10.79 9.02
CA ILE A 9 -1.10 -11.03 7.64
C ILE A 9 0.10 -11.38 6.74
N SER A 10 1.18 -10.61 6.78
CA SER A 10 2.38 -10.91 5.97
C SER A 10 3.00 -12.25 6.35
N ALA A 11 3.13 -12.52 7.65
CA ALA A 11 3.69 -13.78 8.13
C ALA A 11 2.86 -14.99 7.70
N GLN A 12 1.53 -14.92 7.82
CA GLN A 12 0.64 -16.01 7.42
C GLN A 12 0.63 -16.22 5.90
N LEU A 13 0.58 -15.15 5.11
CA LEU A 13 0.64 -15.27 3.64
C LEU A 13 1.95 -15.94 3.19
N ILE A 14 3.09 -15.54 3.76
CA ILE A 14 4.39 -16.15 3.46
C ILE A 14 4.43 -17.61 3.91
N ALA A 15 3.96 -17.91 5.13
CA ALA A 15 3.91 -19.27 5.65
C ALA A 15 3.04 -20.21 4.79
N HIS A 16 2.01 -19.67 4.13
CA HIS A 16 1.14 -20.41 3.22
C HIS A 16 1.58 -20.35 1.74
N GLY A 17 2.83 -19.97 1.47
CA GLY A 17 3.46 -20.12 0.16
C GLY A 17 3.39 -18.89 -0.75
N ARG A 18 2.97 -17.73 -0.24
CA ARG A 18 3.11 -16.47 -0.98
C ARG A 18 4.57 -16.02 -0.97
N ASP A 19 5.11 -15.64 -2.12
CA ASP A 19 6.47 -15.11 -2.22
C ASP A 19 6.61 -13.83 -1.36
N SER A 20 7.67 -13.76 -0.54
CA SER A 20 7.98 -12.60 0.30
C SER A 20 8.30 -11.34 -0.52
N ALA A 21 8.73 -11.53 -1.78
CA ALA A 21 8.94 -10.46 -2.75
C ALA A 21 7.64 -9.98 -3.43
N THR A 22 6.49 -10.62 -3.16
CA THR A 22 5.19 -10.21 -3.73
C THR A 22 4.99 -8.70 -3.54
N PRO A 23 4.67 -7.93 -4.60
CA PRO A 23 4.40 -6.51 -4.48
C PRO A 23 3.22 -6.19 -3.57
N VAL A 24 3.36 -5.16 -2.74
CA VAL A 24 2.29 -4.66 -1.87
C VAL A 24 2.19 -3.14 -1.93
N ALA A 25 0.97 -2.63 -1.72
CA ALA A 25 0.71 -1.21 -1.54
C ALA A 25 -0.07 -0.95 -0.25
N VAL A 26 0.31 0.12 0.46
CA VAL A 26 -0.44 0.69 1.57
C VAL A 26 -1.00 2.03 1.09
N ILE A 27 -2.33 2.14 1.04
CA ILE A 27 -3.04 3.32 0.55
C ILE A 27 -3.80 3.94 1.71
N SER A 28 -3.30 5.06 2.22
CA SER A 28 -3.89 5.84 3.31
C SER A 28 -4.77 6.94 2.77
N ARG A 29 -5.94 7.14 3.39
CA ARG A 29 -6.88 8.23 3.07
C ARG A 29 -7.21 8.30 1.58
N GLY A 30 -7.49 7.15 0.98
CA GLY A 30 -7.75 7.03 -0.45
C GLY A 30 -8.82 8.01 -0.94
N THR A 31 -8.64 8.55 -2.15
CA THR A 31 -9.48 9.56 -2.82
C THR A 31 -9.51 10.95 -2.17
N ARG A 32 -8.76 11.17 -1.08
CA ARG A 32 -8.62 12.49 -0.46
C ARG A 32 -7.40 13.23 -1.00
N ASP A 33 -7.43 14.54 -0.92
CA ASP A 33 -6.31 15.43 -1.26
C ASP A 33 -5.00 15.07 -0.53
N ASP A 34 -5.11 14.50 0.67
CA ASP A 34 -4.01 14.06 1.52
C ASP A 34 -3.77 12.54 1.48
N GLN A 35 -4.21 11.89 0.39
CA GLN A 35 -3.93 10.48 0.13
C GLN A 35 -2.41 10.23 0.15
N GLN A 36 -2.00 9.12 0.77
CA GLN A 36 -0.64 8.63 0.68
C GLN A 36 -0.65 7.21 0.14
N THR A 37 0.25 6.91 -0.79
CA THR A 37 0.41 5.57 -1.36
C THR A 37 1.88 5.21 -1.27
N ILE A 38 2.16 4.11 -0.56
CA ILE A 38 3.52 3.59 -0.40
C ILE A 38 3.52 2.15 -0.90
N THR A 39 4.50 1.80 -1.72
CA THR A 39 4.65 0.46 -2.30
C THR A 39 5.92 -0.21 -1.80
N GLY A 40 5.92 -1.54 -1.73
CA GLY A 40 7.10 -2.34 -1.42
C GLY A 40 6.81 -3.83 -1.63
N THR A 41 7.42 -4.69 -0.83
CA THR A 41 7.20 -6.14 -0.87
C THR A 41 6.43 -6.65 0.34
N LEU A 42 5.91 -7.87 0.25
CA LEU A 42 5.16 -8.51 1.33
C LEU A 42 5.98 -8.65 2.62
N GLN A 43 7.29 -8.87 2.51
CA GLN A 43 8.21 -8.86 3.65
C GLN A 43 8.29 -7.49 4.35
N GLN A 44 8.07 -6.40 3.61
CA GLN A 44 8.14 -5.03 4.13
C GLN A 44 6.80 -4.54 4.69
N LEU A 45 5.71 -5.31 4.51
CA LEU A 45 4.34 -4.85 4.75
C LEU A 45 4.11 -4.33 6.18
N GLU A 46 4.68 -5.00 7.19
CA GLU A 46 4.58 -4.55 8.59
C GLU A 46 5.12 -3.13 8.76
N HIS A 47 6.33 -2.88 8.25
CA HIS A 47 6.99 -1.59 8.37
C HIS A 47 6.21 -0.50 7.62
N LEU A 48 5.78 -0.81 6.39
CA LEU A 48 4.99 0.13 5.56
C LEU A 48 3.65 0.49 6.21
N ALA A 49 3.01 -0.46 6.90
CA ALA A 49 1.71 -0.25 7.53
C ALA A 49 1.80 0.47 8.89
N LYS A 50 2.93 0.38 9.59
CA LYS A 50 3.12 0.94 10.94
C LYS A 50 2.94 2.46 10.97
N ASP A 51 3.50 3.14 9.98
CA ASP A 51 3.53 4.61 9.93
C ASP A 51 2.44 5.20 9.01
N ALA A 52 1.57 4.35 8.46
CA ALA A 52 0.55 4.74 7.51
C ALA A 52 -0.62 5.48 8.20
N PRO A 53 -0.98 6.70 7.77
CA PRO A 53 -2.14 7.39 8.31
C PRO A 53 -3.42 6.60 8.10
N MET A 54 -4.30 6.61 9.10
CA MET A 54 -5.60 5.93 9.02
C MET A 54 -6.68 6.83 8.43
N PRO A 55 -7.70 6.27 7.75
CA PRO A 55 -7.85 4.85 7.38
C PRO A 55 -6.90 4.44 6.24
N ALA A 56 -6.50 3.16 6.22
CA ALA A 56 -5.60 2.61 5.21
C ALA A 56 -6.09 1.28 4.64
N LEU A 57 -5.84 1.07 3.35
CA LEU A 57 -6.10 -0.15 2.59
C LEU A 57 -4.78 -0.84 2.24
N LEU A 58 -4.73 -2.16 2.39
CA LEU A 58 -3.61 -3.00 1.96
C LEU A 58 -3.98 -3.70 0.65
N VAL A 59 -3.10 -3.64 -0.34
CA VAL A 59 -3.22 -4.35 -1.62
C VAL A 59 -2.00 -5.26 -1.78
N VAL A 60 -2.21 -6.53 -2.12
CA VAL A 60 -1.16 -7.54 -2.28
C VAL A 60 -1.28 -8.19 -3.66
N GLY A 61 -0.23 -8.12 -4.47
CA GLY A 61 -0.13 -8.77 -5.77
C GLY A 61 0.42 -7.89 -6.89
N GLU A 62 0.68 -8.53 -8.04
CA GLU A 62 1.38 -7.92 -9.18
C GLU A 62 0.76 -6.63 -9.71
N VAL A 63 -0.55 -6.45 -9.53
CA VAL A 63 -1.28 -5.22 -9.91
C VAL A 63 -0.69 -3.96 -9.27
N VAL A 64 0.03 -4.09 -8.14
CA VAL A 64 0.72 -2.97 -7.48
C VAL A 64 1.81 -2.38 -8.38
N GLN A 65 2.47 -3.18 -9.22
CA GLN A 65 3.54 -2.70 -10.11
C GLN A 65 3.02 -1.65 -11.12
N LEU A 66 1.74 -1.74 -11.50
CA LEU A 66 1.11 -0.77 -12.40
C LEU A 66 1.00 0.62 -11.78
N HIS A 67 1.13 0.76 -10.45
CA HIS A 67 1.08 2.05 -9.78
C HIS A 67 2.12 3.04 -10.34
N GLN A 68 3.33 2.58 -10.67
CA GLN A 68 4.37 3.45 -11.23
C GLN A 68 3.96 4.08 -12.57
N GLN A 69 3.15 3.37 -13.37
CA GLN A 69 2.70 3.83 -14.68
C GLN A 69 1.38 4.60 -14.62
N LEU A 70 0.51 4.26 -13.65
CA LEU A 70 -0.87 4.74 -13.56
C LEU A 70 -1.09 5.73 -12.39
N ALA A 71 -0.05 6.26 -11.76
CA ALA A 71 -0.15 7.20 -10.64
C ALA A 71 -0.63 8.62 -11.06
N TRP A 72 -1.88 8.74 -11.50
CA TRP A 72 -2.46 9.99 -12.00
C TRP A 72 -3.05 10.90 -10.90
N PHE A 73 -3.54 10.33 -9.79
CA PHE A 73 -4.37 11.07 -8.82
C PHE A 73 -3.63 12.22 -8.12
N GLN A 74 -2.39 11.99 -7.66
CA GLN A 74 -1.58 13.02 -7.02
C GLN A 74 -1.25 14.16 -8.00
N GLN A 75 -0.95 13.83 -9.26
CA GLN A 75 -0.69 14.83 -10.30
C GLN A 75 -1.92 15.70 -10.58
N TYR A 76 -3.11 15.08 -10.57
CA TYR A 76 -4.38 15.78 -10.74
C TYR A 76 -4.67 16.77 -9.61
N ILE A 77 -4.45 16.36 -8.35
CA ILE A 77 -4.64 17.24 -7.19
C ILE A 77 -3.68 18.43 -7.26
N ILE A 78 -2.41 18.20 -7.58
CA ILE A 78 -1.41 19.28 -7.73
C ILE A 78 -1.87 20.29 -8.77
N ARG A 79 -2.37 19.84 -9.93
CA ARG A 79 -2.85 20.72 -11.02
C ARG A 79 -4.10 21.52 -10.66
N ARG A 80 -4.92 21.09 -9.70
CA ARG A 80 -6.12 21.84 -9.24
C ARG A 80 -5.80 22.95 -8.24
N ARG A 81 -4.61 22.95 -7.64
CA ARG A 81 -4.21 23.93 -6.62
C ARG A 81 -3.45 25.14 -7.20
N VAL A 82 -3.17 25.13 -8.51
CA VAL A 82 -2.52 26.21 -9.26
C VAL A 82 -3.55 26.81 -10.21
#